data_AF-A0AAE1GNZ5-F1
#
_entry.id   AF-A0AAE1GNZ5-F1
#
_cell.length_a   1.000
_cell.length_b   1.000
_cell.length_c   1.000
_cell.angle_alpha   90.00
_cell.angle_beta   90.00
_cell.angle_gamma   90.00
#
_symmetry.space_group_name_H-M   'P 1'
#
loop_
_entity.id
_entity.type
_entity.pdbx_description
1 polymer ?
#
loop_
_entity_poly.entity_id
_entity_poly.type
_entity_poly.pdbx_seq_one_letter_code
_entity_poly.pdbx_strand_id
1 'polypeptide(L)'
;MRMCSTSEEHHPPLQSSSPSPLRGRGGGAGARAAGAPHPHQRPLRHPHFTPSGPPCPAPRWNIRRADWSRFQAFLDEWWADYQPPDDLHQQERDLTEAIQTAATTAIPMCAPSRRRRTDWWYYNNEVREHNHRVNLHRKLYKNAPIPTT
;
A
#
# COMPACT_ATOMS: atom_id res chain seq x y z
N MET A 1 -36.04 -33.25 -41.63
CA MET A 1 -35.80 -34.71 -41.65
C MET A 1 -34.38 -34.97 -41.17
N ARG A 2 -34.24 -35.87 -40.18
CA ARG A 2 -33.07 -36.69 -39.78
C ARG A 2 -31.73 -35.95 -39.52
N MET A 3 -31.27 -35.77 -38.28
CA MET A 3 -30.84 -36.73 -37.22
C MET A 3 -29.33 -37.02 -37.25
N CYS A 4 -28.71 -36.94 -36.06
CA CYS A 4 -27.60 -37.78 -35.56
C CYS A 4 -26.18 -37.50 -36.09
N SER A 5 -25.07 -37.65 -35.34
CA SER A 5 -24.84 -38.09 -33.95
C SER A 5 -23.33 -38.03 -33.62
N THR A 6 -23.03 -37.70 -32.35
CA THR A 6 -22.04 -38.30 -31.41
C THR A 6 -20.66 -38.81 -31.84
N SER A 7 -19.64 -38.43 -31.05
CA SER A 7 -18.67 -39.30 -30.32
C SER A 7 -17.84 -38.35 -29.42
N GLU A 8 -17.86 -38.36 -28.09
CA GLU A 8 -17.71 -39.42 -27.07
C GLU A 8 -16.26 -39.90 -26.87
N GLU A 9 -15.89 -40.08 -25.59
CA GLU A 9 -14.70 -40.74 -25.02
C GLU A 9 -13.42 -39.91 -24.82
N HIS A 10 -12.64 -39.99 -23.74
CA HIS A 10 -12.77 -40.63 -22.42
C HIS A 10 -11.63 -40.06 -21.53
N HIS A 11 -11.91 -39.79 -20.27
CA HIS A 11 -10.98 -39.62 -19.14
C HIS A 11 -10.19 -40.95 -18.87
N PRO A 12 -9.14 -41.07 -18.00
CA PRO A 12 -9.14 -40.55 -16.61
C PRO A 12 -7.69 -40.34 -16.00
N PRO A 13 -7.42 -40.46 -14.66
CA PRO A 13 -6.80 -39.42 -13.84
C PRO A 13 -5.53 -39.95 -13.09
N LEU A 14 -5.24 -39.43 -11.89
CA LEU A 14 -4.22 -39.82 -10.88
C LEU A 14 -2.98 -38.90 -10.94
N GLN A 15 -2.41 -38.36 -9.87
CA GLN A 15 -2.23 -38.91 -8.51
C GLN A 15 -2.17 -37.83 -7.44
N SER A 16 -2.80 -38.14 -6.31
CA SER A 16 -2.58 -37.59 -4.97
C SER A 16 -1.18 -37.88 -4.45
N SER A 17 -0.56 -36.97 -3.70
CA SER A 17 0.51 -37.29 -2.76
C SER A 17 0.63 -36.24 -1.63
N SER A 18 -0.12 -36.45 -0.57
CA SER A 18 0.33 -36.29 0.82
C SER A 18 0.13 -37.68 1.45
N PRO A 19 1.06 -38.21 2.27
CA PRO A 19 1.27 -37.74 3.66
C PRO A 19 2.78 -37.91 4.09
N SER A 20 3.30 -37.58 5.28
CA SER A 20 2.88 -37.93 6.64
C SER A 20 3.83 -37.30 7.69
N PRO A 21 3.42 -37.27 8.98
CA PRO A 21 4.16 -36.72 10.13
C PRO A 21 4.93 -37.79 10.92
N LEU A 22 6.03 -37.40 11.55
CA LEU A 22 6.83 -38.17 12.54
C LEU A 22 7.61 -37.12 13.38
N ARG A 23 7.90 -37.20 14.68
CA ARG A 23 7.62 -38.11 15.81
C ARG A 23 8.45 -37.57 17.01
N GLY A 24 8.02 -37.81 18.24
CA GLY A 24 8.90 -37.86 19.44
C GLY A 24 8.68 -36.71 20.44
N ARG A 25 8.09 -36.87 21.64
CA ARG A 25 8.17 -37.84 22.76
C ARG A 25 9.34 -37.54 23.74
N GLY A 26 8.97 -37.31 25.01
CA GLY A 26 9.83 -37.29 26.22
C GLY A 26 9.60 -36.00 27.02
N GLY A 27 9.08 -35.96 28.25
CA GLY A 27 9.07 -36.93 29.34
C GLY A 27 10.29 -36.72 30.24
N GLY A 28 10.12 -36.15 31.44
CA GLY A 28 11.19 -36.09 32.44
C GLY A 28 11.00 -35.03 33.52
N ALA A 29 10.47 -35.45 34.67
CA ALA A 29 10.51 -34.71 35.92
C ALA A 29 11.84 -34.97 36.65
N GLY A 30 12.31 -33.97 37.41
CA GLY A 30 13.20 -34.15 38.55
C GLY A 30 14.63 -33.64 38.37
N ALA A 31 14.98 -32.59 39.14
CA ALA A 31 16.12 -32.58 40.07
C ALA A 31 16.54 -31.13 40.40
N ARG A 32 16.52 -30.81 41.69
CA ARG A 32 17.14 -29.63 42.29
C ARG A 32 18.66 -29.72 42.18
N ALA A 33 19.32 -28.61 41.86
CA ALA A 33 20.64 -28.30 42.42
C ALA A 33 20.84 -26.78 42.39
N ALA A 34 21.09 -26.22 43.58
CA ALA A 34 21.45 -24.83 43.76
C ALA A 34 22.86 -24.58 43.22
N GLY A 35 23.01 -23.54 42.41
CA GLY A 35 24.28 -22.99 41.94
C GLY A 35 24.13 -21.47 41.81
N ALA A 36 25.01 -20.75 42.49
CA ALA A 36 24.99 -19.30 42.71
C ALA A 36 24.66 -18.41 41.49
N PRO A 37 23.87 -17.32 41.64
CA PRO A 37 23.74 -16.34 40.58
C PRO A 37 24.97 -15.43 40.53
N HIS A 38 25.77 -15.58 39.47
CA HIS A 38 26.81 -14.62 39.11
C HIS A 38 26.19 -13.23 38.83
N PRO A 39 26.86 -12.13 39.21
CA PRO A 39 26.33 -10.79 39.05
C PRO A 39 26.44 -10.33 37.58
N HIS A 40 25.34 -9.79 37.08
CA HIS A 40 25.25 -8.82 35.99
C HIS A 40 25.99 -9.15 34.68
N GLN A 41 25.41 -10.03 33.87
CA GLN A 41 25.42 -9.82 32.41
C GLN A 41 24.02 -9.38 31.98
N ARG A 42 23.85 -8.05 31.93
CA ARG A 42 22.70 -7.42 31.28
C ARG A 42 22.84 -7.74 29.79
N PRO A 43 21.94 -8.51 29.16
CA PRO A 43 22.01 -8.67 27.71
C PRO A 43 21.84 -7.28 27.11
N LEU A 44 22.84 -6.85 26.33
CA LEU A 44 22.77 -5.67 25.48
C LEU A 44 21.58 -5.87 24.55
N ARG A 45 20.41 -5.39 24.97
CA ARG A 45 19.27 -5.14 24.08
C ARG A 45 19.76 -4.16 23.05
N HIS A 46 20.26 -4.67 21.94
CA HIS A 46 20.40 -3.90 20.73
C HIS A 46 18.97 -3.48 20.41
N PRO A 47 18.62 -2.19 20.45
CA PRO A 47 17.35 -1.78 19.89
C PRO A 47 17.44 -2.20 18.43
N HIS A 48 16.59 -3.15 18.02
CA HIS A 48 16.24 -3.31 16.63
C HIS A 48 15.63 -1.96 16.22
N PHE A 49 16.47 -1.01 15.83
CA PHE A 49 16.09 0.12 15.02
C PHE A 49 15.66 -0.49 13.70
N THR A 50 14.42 -0.95 13.62
CA THR A 50 13.73 -0.98 12.35
C THR A 50 13.67 0.49 11.93
N PRO A 51 14.27 0.89 10.80
CA PRO A 51 13.98 2.19 10.25
C PRO A 51 12.52 2.14 9.80
N SER A 52 11.59 2.36 10.73
CA SER A 52 10.20 2.66 10.44
C SER A 52 10.15 4.10 9.90
N GLY A 53 10.76 4.28 8.74
CA GLY A 53 10.50 5.45 7.92
C GLY A 53 8.99 5.50 7.66
N PRO A 54 8.40 6.70 7.57
CA PRO A 54 6.98 6.82 7.26
C PRO A 54 6.67 6.02 5.98
N PRO A 55 5.56 5.25 5.96
CA PRO A 55 5.22 4.44 4.81
C PRO A 55 5.21 5.31 3.56
N CYS A 56 5.84 4.85 2.49
CA CYS A 56 5.79 5.52 1.20
C CYS A 56 4.32 5.77 0.86
N PRO A 57 3.92 7.01 0.52
CA PRO A 57 2.52 7.29 0.20
C PRO A 57 2.11 6.41 -0.99
N ALA A 58 0.97 5.73 -0.87
CA ALA A 58 0.44 4.89 -1.92
C ALA A 58 0.34 5.69 -3.25
N PRO A 59 0.59 5.05 -4.40
CA PRO A 59 0.40 5.70 -5.69
C PRO A 59 -1.04 6.21 -5.80
N ARG A 60 -1.19 7.47 -6.20
CA ARG A 60 -2.50 8.14 -6.35
C ARG A 60 -2.81 8.30 -7.83
N TRP A 61 -4.06 8.17 -8.24
CA TRP A 61 -4.46 8.52 -9.61
C TRP A 61 -4.22 10.00 -9.92
N ASN A 62 -3.73 10.29 -11.13
CA ASN A 62 -3.55 11.64 -11.62
C ASN A 62 -4.81 12.12 -12.36
N ILE A 63 -5.79 12.58 -11.58
CA ILE A 63 -7.09 13.07 -12.06
C ILE A 63 -6.95 14.19 -13.09
N ARG A 64 -5.89 15.01 -13.02
CA ARG A 64 -5.63 16.10 -13.98
C ARG A 64 -5.26 15.60 -15.38
N ARG A 65 -4.79 14.36 -15.48
CA ARG A 65 -4.41 13.71 -16.75
C ARG A 65 -5.36 12.57 -17.10
N ALA A 66 -6.51 12.50 -16.44
CA ALA A 66 -7.52 11.49 -16.72
C ALA A 66 -8.08 11.68 -18.13
N ASP A 67 -8.25 10.57 -18.85
CA ASP A 67 -9.06 10.52 -20.05
C ASP A 67 -10.51 10.23 -19.68
N TRP A 68 -11.28 11.29 -19.42
CA TRP A 68 -12.67 11.16 -18.98
C TRP A 68 -13.59 10.54 -20.03
N SER A 69 -13.29 10.76 -21.32
CA SER A 69 -14.06 10.15 -22.40
C SER A 69 -13.91 8.64 -22.40
N ARG A 70 -12.68 8.15 -22.23
CA ARG A 70 -12.43 6.71 -22.09
C ARG A 70 -13.03 6.12 -20.83
N PHE A 71 -12.94 6.83 -19.71
CA PHE A 71 -13.55 6.42 -18.45
C PHE A 71 -15.07 6.27 -18.59
N GLN A 72 -15.72 7.27 -19.18
CA GLN A 72 -17.17 7.28 -19.37
C GLN A 72 -17.60 6.18 -20.35
N ALA A 73 -16.92 6.05 -21.50
CA ALA A 73 -17.24 5.00 -22.47
C ALA A 73 -17.19 3.60 -21.87
N PHE A 74 -16.20 3.33 -21.00
CA PHE A 74 -16.12 2.05 -20.29
C PHE A 74 -17.31 1.83 -19.35
N LEU A 75 -17.72 2.85 -18.58
CA LEU A 75 -18.85 2.72 -17.67
C LEU A 75 -20.18 2.60 -18.41
N ASP A 76 -20.35 3.31 -19.53
CA ASP A 76 -21.54 3.22 -20.36
C ASP A 76 -21.68 1.83 -20.98
N GLU A 77 -20.57 1.24 -21.47
CA GLU A 77 -20.52 -0.14 -21.95
C GLU A 77 -20.81 -1.14 -20.82
N TRP A 78 -20.13 -1.01 -19.69
CA TRP A 78 -20.35 -1.88 -18.53
C TRP A 78 -21.81 -1.83 -18.04
N TRP A 79 -22.39 -0.64 -17.96
CA TRP A 79 -23.77 -0.45 -17.51
C TRP A 79 -24.80 -1.03 -18.48
N ALA A 80 -24.54 -0.96 -19.79
CA ALA A 80 -25.42 -1.54 -20.80
C ALA A 80 -25.59 -3.06 -20.63
N ASP A 81 -24.52 -3.74 -20.21
CA ASP A 81 -24.50 -5.20 -20.01
C ASP A 81 -24.79 -5.62 -18.55
N TYR A 82 -24.83 -4.67 -17.61
CA TYR A 82 -24.96 -4.98 -16.19
C TYR A 82 -26.37 -5.44 -15.82
N GLN A 83 -26.47 -6.65 -15.27
CA GLN A 83 -27.68 -7.13 -14.60
C GLN A 83 -27.49 -7.15 -13.08
N PRO A 84 -28.20 -6.29 -12.32
CA PRO A 84 -28.01 -6.18 -10.89
C PRO A 84 -28.49 -7.46 -10.17
N PRO A 85 -27.67 -8.07 -9.30
CA PRO A 85 -28.09 -9.15 -8.42
C PRO A 85 -29.01 -8.63 -7.29
N ASP A 86 -29.83 -9.48 -6.68
CA ASP A 86 -30.71 -9.07 -5.57
C ASP A 86 -29.96 -8.71 -4.29
N ASP A 87 -28.71 -9.15 -4.15
CA ASP A 87 -27.85 -8.84 -3.00
C ASP A 87 -27.20 -7.45 -3.15
N LEU A 88 -27.53 -6.55 -2.23
CA LEU A 88 -26.97 -5.20 -2.16
C LEU A 88 -25.46 -5.19 -1.97
N HIS A 89 -24.90 -6.15 -1.21
CA HIS A 89 -23.45 -6.22 -1.03
C HIS A 89 -22.73 -6.61 -2.32
N GLN A 90 -23.34 -7.49 -3.12
CA GLN A 90 -22.80 -7.84 -4.42
C GLN A 90 -22.88 -6.65 -5.39
N GLN A 91 -24.00 -5.91 -5.41
CA GLN A 91 -24.12 -4.69 -6.21
C GLN A 91 -23.04 -3.65 -5.87
N GLU A 92 -22.78 -3.42 -4.58
CA GLU A 92 -21.73 -2.50 -4.13
C GLU A 92 -20.35 -2.92 -4.66
N ARG A 93 -20.05 -4.21 -4.60
CA ARG A 93 -18.76 -4.77 -5.06
C ARG A 93 -18.62 -4.62 -6.57
N ASP A 94 -19.65 -4.98 -7.33
CA ASP A 94 -19.63 -4.91 -8.79
C ASP A 94 -19.40 -3.47 -9.26
N LEU A 95 -20.13 -2.50 -8.67
CA LEU A 95 -19.99 -1.09 -9.01
C LEU A 95 -18.60 -0.56 -8.62
N THR A 96 -18.09 -0.96 -7.45
CA THR A 96 -16.75 -0.57 -7.00
C THR A 96 -15.68 -1.12 -7.95
N GLU A 97 -15.80 -2.37 -8.36
CA GLU A 97 -14.87 -3.02 -9.29
C GLU A 97 -14.92 -2.38 -10.68
N ALA A 98 -16.10 -2.07 -11.19
CA ALA A 98 -16.28 -1.38 -12.46
C ALA A 98 -15.62 0.00 -12.44
N ILE A 99 -15.85 0.80 -11.39
CA ILE A 99 -15.23 2.13 -11.23
C ILE A 99 -13.70 2.00 -11.10
N GLN A 100 -13.20 1.03 -10.35
CA GLN A 100 -11.76 0.81 -10.20
C GLN A 100 -11.11 0.40 -11.52
N THR A 101 -11.78 -0.45 -12.30
CA THR A 101 -11.30 -0.90 -13.61
C THR A 101 -11.31 0.24 -14.62
N ALA A 102 -12.40 1.02 -14.68
CA ALA A 102 -12.50 2.23 -15.47
C ALA A 102 -11.38 3.22 -15.12
N ALA A 103 -11.16 3.46 -13.82
CA ALA A 103 -10.12 4.37 -13.35
C ALA A 103 -8.71 3.87 -13.70
N THR A 104 -8.46 2.57 -13.59
CA THR A 104 -7.15 1.97 -13.90
C THR A 104 -6.82 2.05 -15.39
N THR A 105 -7.81 1.93 -16.26
CA THR A 105 -7.61 2.01 -17.72
C THR A 105 -7.53 3.44 -18.24
N ALA A 106 -8.26 4.38 -17.62
CA ALA A 106 -8.40 5.75 -18.11
C ALA A 106 -7.55 6.80 -17.37
N ILE A 107 -7.15 6.54 -16.12
CA ILE A 107 -6.45 7.52 -15.28
C ILE A 107 -5.03 7.04 -14.98
N PRO A 108 -4.00 7.73 -15.49
CA PRO A 108 -2.62 7.35 -15.19
C PRO A 108 -2.30 7.55 -13.72
N MET A 109 -1.47 6.69 -13.16
CA MET A 109 -0.95 6.86 -11.80
C MET A 109 -0.02 8.06 -11.72
N CYS A 110 -0.07 8.79 -10.60
CA CYS A 110 0.92 9.81 -10.28
C CYS A 110 2.30 9.14 -10.18
N ALA A 111 3.29 9.74 -10.83
CA ALA A 111 4.67 9.33 -10.61
C ALA A 111 5.00 9.47 -9.12
N PRO A 112 5.68 8.48 -8.52
CA PRO A 112 6.13 8.60 -7.14
C PRO A 112 6.98 9.86 -7.01
N SER A 113 6.69 10.67 -5.99
CA SER A 113 7.48 11.87 -5.71
C SER A 113 8.93 11.45 -5.49
N ARG A 114 9.82 11.82 -6.42
CA ARG A 114 11.27 11.61 -6.26
C ARG A 114 11.85 12.39 -5.09
N ARG A 115 11.12 13.37 -4.56
CA ARG A 115 11.50 14.06 -3.33
C ARG A 115 11.26 13.12 -2.15
N ARG A 116 12.27 12.31 -1.81
CA ARG A 116 12.50 11.92 -0.42
C ARG A 116 12.71 13.23 0.34
N ARG A 117 11.75 13.65 1.16
CA ARG A 117 12.02 14.73 2.12
C ARG A 117 12.97 14.15 3.18
N THR A 118 14.27 14.17 2.89
CA THR A 118 15.33 13.84 3.85
C THR A 118 15.52 14.94 4.90
N ASP A 119 14.81 16.05 4.77
CA ASP A 119 15.00 17.22 5.62
C ASP A 119 13.93 17.29 6.72
N TRP A 120 13.76 16.21 7.48
CA TRP A 120 12.89 16.23 8.67
C TRP A 120 13.28 17.39 9.62
N TRP A 121 14.58 17.72 9.64
CA TRP A 121 15.16 18.85 10.38
C TRP A 121 14.82 20.22 9.78
N TYR A 122 14.56 20.33 8.46
CA TYR A 122 14.19 21.59 7.80
C TYR A 122 12.75 22.03 8.09
N TYR A 123 11.89 21.08 8.50
CA TYR A 123 10.53 21.38 8.97
C TYR A 123 10.43 21.60 10.49
N ASN A 124 11.56 21.59 11.22
CA ASN A 124 11.60 22.04 12.60
C ASN A 124 11.04 23.48 12.68
N ASN A 125 10.22 23.75 13.70
CA ASN A 125 9.62 25.07 13.93
C ASN A 125 10.68 26.18 13.96
N GLU A 126 11.86 25.90 14.50
CA GLU A 126 12.97 26.86 14.59
C GLU A 126 13.51 27.27 13.21
N VAL A 127 13.75 26.31 12.33
CA VAL A 127 14.23 26.57 10.95
C VAL A 127 13.15 27.26 10.13
N ARG A 128 11.88 26.90 10.35
CA ARG A 128 10.73 27.54 9.70
C ARG A 128 10.59 29.01 10.11
N GLU A 129 10.71 29.28 11.41
CA GLU A 129 10.63 30.63 11.97
C GLU A 129 11.81 31.50 11.51
N HIS A 130 13.03 30.92 11.50
CA HIS A 130 14.20 31.61 10.97
C HIS A 130 14.02 32.00 9.50
N ASN A 131 13.58 31.07 8.66
CA ASN A 131 13.29 31.35 7.25
C ASN A 131 12.16 32.37 7.08
N HIS A 132 11.14 32.34 7.93
CA HIS A 132 10.07 33.33 7.93
C HIS A 132 10.62 34.74 8.19
N ARG A 133 11.42 34.91 9.25
CA ARG A 133 12.06 36.18 9.62
C ARG A 133 12.98 36.71 8.53
N VAL A 134 13.86 35.88 7.98
CA VAL A 134 14.78 36.28 6.90
C VAL A 134 13.98 36.78 5.69
N ASN A 135 12.90 36.09 5.32
CA ASN A 135 12.06 36.50 4.20
C ASN A 135 11.28 37.78 4.48
N LEU A 136 10.80 38.01 5.70
CA LEU A 136 10.19 39.27 6.11
C LEU A 136 11.18 40.43 5.99
N HIS A 137 12.36 40.30 6.58
CA HIS A 137 13.41 41.32 6.48
C HIS A 137 13.79 41.59 5.03
N ARG A 138 13.95 40.55 4.21
CA ARG A 138 14.26 40.71 2.78
C ARG A 138 13.19 41.51 2.04
N LYS A 139 11.91 41.30 2.35
CA LYS A 139 10.81 42.09 1.77
C LYS A 139 10.85 43.55 2.25
N LEU A 140 11.11 43.77 3.54
CA LEU A 140 11.22 45.11 4.11
C LEU A 140 12.39 45.88 3.49
N TYR A 141 13.56 45.26 3.33
CA TYR A 141 14.72 45.89 2.67
C TYR A 141 14.49 46.19 1.19
N LYS A 142 13.76 45.33 0.47
CA LYS A 142 13.39 45.59 -0.94
C LYS A 142 12.42 46.75 -1.09
N ASN A 143 11.55 46.96 -0.11
CA ASN A 143 10.51 47.99 -0.14
C ASN A 143 10.92 49.25 0.62
N ALA A 144 12.13 49.30 1.17
CA ALA A 144 12.61 50.47 1.89
C ALA A 144 12.84 51.61 0.89
N PRO A 145 12.26 52.80 1.11
CA PRO A 145 12.58 53.96 0.30
C PRO A 145 14.08 54.28 0.45
N ILE A 146 14.75 54.51 -0.67
CA ILE A 146 16.14 54.94 -0.70
C ILE A 146 16.20 56.29 0.03
N PRO A 147 17.07 56.47 1.03
CA PRO A 147 17.17 57.74 1.73
C PRO A 147 17.64 58.82 0.74
N THR A 148 16.74 59.69 0.32
CA THR A 148 17.07 60.95 -0.37
C THR A 148 17.83 61.83 0.61
N THR A 149 19.12 62.02 0.30
CA THR A 149 20.03 62.94 1.00
C THR A 149 19.80 64.37 0.53
#